data_AF-A0A438G5F5-F1
#
_entry.id   AF-A0A438G5F5-F1
#
_cell.length_a   1.000
_cell.length_b   1.000
_cell.length_c   1.000
_cell.angle_alpha   90.00
_cell.angle_beta   90.00
_cell.angle_gamma   90.00
#
_symmetry.space_group_name_H-M   'P 1'
#
loop_
_entity.id
_entity.type
_entity.pdbx_description
1 polymer ?
#
loop_
_entity_poly.entity_id
_entity_poly.type
_entity_poly.pdbx_seq_one_letter_code
_entity_poly.pdbx_strand_id
1 'polypeptide(L)'
;MLSQLGSCLNRCIEKDLVLNWEKCHFMVHQGIVLGHIISKQGIEVDKAKVELIVKLPSPTTVKGVRQFLGHAGFYRRFIKDFSKLARPLCELLVKDAKFVWDDRCQRSFEELKLFLTTAPIVRAPNWQLPFEVMCDASDFAIGAVLGQREDGKPYVIYYAAKR
;
A
#
# COMPACT_ATOMS: atom_id res chain seq x y z
N MET A 1 -21.70 16.30 -9.93
CA MET A 1 -21.49 14.83 -9.95
C MET A 1 -22.12 14.19 -11.18
N LEU A 2 -23.43 14.32 -11.39
CA LEU A 2 -24.11 13.79 -12.60
C LEU A 2 -23.62 14.41 -13.91
N SER A 3 -23.31 15.70 -13.93
CA SER A 3 -22.76 16.39 -15.11
C SER A 3 -21.39 15.85 -15.56
N GLN A 4 -20.52 15.53 -14.60
CA GLN A 4 -19.19 14.98 -14.88
C GLN A 4 -19.28 13.54 -15.40
N LEU A 5 -20.16 12.72 -14.82
CA LEU A 5 -20.41 11.36 -15.31
C LEU A 5 -20.95 11.39 -16.74
N GLY A 6 -21.95 12.24 -17.03
CA GLY A 6 -22.49 12.41 -18.38
C GLY A 6 -21.41 12.83 -19.39
N SER A 7 -20.55 13.78 -19.04
CA SER A 7 -19.42 14.18 -19.89
C SER A 7 -18.45 13.02 -20.17
N CYS A 8 -18.13 12.22 -19.15
CA CYS A 8 -17.23 11.08 -19.30
C CYS A 8 -17.82 9.96 -20.17
N LEU A 9 -19.12 9.67 -20.02
CA LEU A 9 -19.83 8.69 -20.85
C LEU A 9 -19.96 9.16 -22.30
N ASN A 10 -20.29 10.44 -22.51
CA ASN A 10 -20.30 11.03 -23.86
C ASN A 10 -18.93 10.92 -24.53
N ARG A 11 -17.86 11.16 -23.77
CA ARG A 11 -16.49 11.01 -24.28
C ARG A 11 -16.15 9.57 -24.67
N CYS A 12 -16.70 8.58 -23.96
CA CYS A 12 -16.54 7.17 -24.33
C CYS A 12 -17.25 6.88 -25.66
N ILE A 13 -18.47 7.41 -25.85
CA ILE A 13 -19.23 7.28 -27.10
C ILE A 13 -18.47 7.97 -28.25
N GLU A 14 -18.00 9.21 -28.08
CA GLU A 14 -17.21 9.95 -29.08
C GLU A 14 -15.91 9.24 -29.50
N LYS A 15 -15.41 8.33 -28.68
CA LYS A 15 -14.15 7.61 -28.90
C LYS A 15 -14.34 6.13 -29.16
N ASP A 16 -15.58 5.69 -29.42
CA ASP A 16 -15.93 4.29 -29.66
C ASP A 16 -15.44 3.33 -28.55
N LEU A 17 -15.42 3.82 -27.30
CA LEU A 17 -15.07 3.03 -26.13
C LEU A 17 -16.31 2.36 -25.54
N VAL A 18 -16.30 1.04 -25.48
CA VAL A 18 -17.37 0.24 -24.85
C VAL A 18 -16.99 -0.07 -23.41
N LEU A 19 -17.86 0.31 -22.48
CA LEU A 19 -17.71 0.01 -21.06
C LEU A 19 -18.26 -1.38 -20.74
N ASN A 20 -17.54 -2.15 -19.93
CA ASN A 20 -18.06 -3.40 -19.38
C ASN A 20 -19.00 -3.09 -18.22
N TRP A 21 -20.30 -3.22 -18.45
CA TRP A 21 -21.34 -2.84 -17.48
C TRP A 21 -21.26 -3.62 -16.16
N GLU A 22 -20.84 -4.90 -16.18
CA GLU A 22 -20.71 -5.74 -14.98
C GLU A 22 -19.60 -5.24 -14.05
N LYS A 23 -18.57 -4.59 -14.62
CA LYS A 23 -17.43 -4.02 -13.88
C LYS A 23 -17.62 -2.54 -13.55
N CYS A 24 -18.65 -1.89 -14.10
CA CYS A 24 -18.93 -0.49 -13.86
C CYS A 24 -19.72 -0.32 -12.56
N HIS A 25 -19.23 0.55 -11.68
CA HIS A 25 -19.91 0.88 -10.42
C HIS A 25 -20.10 2.40 -10.39
N PHE A 26 -21.36 2.84 -10.37
CA PHE A 26 -21.73 4.26 -10.41
C PHE A 26 -22.41 4.68 -9.11
N MET A 27 -22.15 5.92 -8.67
CA MET A 27 -22.82 6.53 -7.50
C MET A 27 -22.72 5.70 -6.21
N VAL A 28 -21.61 4.99 -6.02
CA VAL A 28 -21.34 4.19 -4.80
C VAL A 28 -20.61 5.01 -3.74
N HIS A 29 -20.83 4.71 -2.47
CA HIS A 29 -20.11 5.35 -1.35
C HIS A 29 -18.66 4.84 -1.17
N GLN A 30 -18.39 3.64 -1.67
CA GLN A 30 -17.06 3.04 -1.71
C GLN A 30 -16.90 2.18 -2.96
N GLY A 31 -15.67 2.02 -3.45
CA GLY A 31 -15.38 1.17 -4.61
C GLY A 31 -13.92 0.73 -4.67
N ILE A 32 -13.65 -0.32 -5.45
CA ILE A 32 -12.29 -0.82 -5.68
C ILE A 32 -11.68 -0.09 -6.88
N VAL A 33 -10.55 0.57 -6.66
CA VAL A 33 -9.77 1.23 -7.71
C VAL A 33 -8.31 0.80 -7.59
N LEU A 34 -7.78 0.18 -8.65
CA LEU A 34 -6.39 -0.31 -8.72
C LEU A 34 -5.96 -1.20 -7.53
N GLY A 35 -6.88 -1.95 -6.92
CA GLY A 35 -6.57 -2.81 -5.76
C GLY A 35 -6.57 -2.09 -4.41
N HIS A 36 -7.18 -0.91 -4.35
CA HIS A 36 -7.48 -0.20 -3.11
C HIS A 36 -8.98 0.03 -2.98
N ILE A 37 -9.47 0.03 -1.75
CA ILE A 37 -10.84 0.47 -1.45
C ILE A 37 -10.77 1.98 -1.27
N ILE A 38 -11.54 2.72 -2.08
CA ILE A 38 -11.67 4.18 -1.97
C ILE A 38 -13.03 4.48 -1.38
N SER A 39 -13.05 5.30 -0.33
CA SER A 39 -14.26 5.75 0.36
C SER A 39 -14.10 7.20 0.81
N LYS A 40 -15.14 7.78 1.45
CA LYS A 40 -15.05 9.12 2.06
C LYS A 40 -13.99 9.18 3.18
N GLN A 41 -13.67 8.06 3.80
CA GLN A 41 -12.71 7.94 4.90
C GLN A 41 -11.26 7.99 4.39
N GLY A 42 -11.03 7.59 3.15
CA GLY A 42 -9.72 7.59 2.52
C GLY A 42 -9.49 6.41 1.62
N ILE A 43 -8.24 5.94 1.60
CA ILE A 43 -7.77 4.82 0.81
C ILE A 43 -7.41 3.69 1.76
N GLU A 44 -7.93 2.50 1.51
CA GLU A 44 -7.68 1.29 2.28
C GLU A 44 -7.11 0.18 1.39
N VAL A 45 -6.51 -0.81 2.04
CA VAL A 45 -6.07 -2.04 1.36
C VAL A 45 -7.26 -2.90 0.99
N ASP A 46 -7.24 -3.50 -0.20
CA ASP A 46 -8.24 -4.50 -0.59
C ASP A 46 -8.04 -5.77 0.25
N LYS A 47 -8.98 -6.02 1.18
CA LYS A 47 -8.91 -7.16 2.11
C LYS A 47 -8.81 -8.50 1.39
N ALA A 48 -9.48 -8.67 0.26
CA ALA A 48 -9.42 -9.92 -0.51
C ALA A 48 -8.00 -10.17 -1.04
N LYS A 49 -7.30 -9.13 -1.48
CA LYS A 49 -5.90 -9.26 -1.92
C LYS A 49 -4.94 -9.48 -0.75
N VAL A 50 -5.18 -8.82 0.39
CA VAL A 50 -4.36 -9.00 1.60
C VAL A 50 -4.49 -10.42 2.14
N GLU A 51 -5.69 -10.98 2.20
CA GLU A 51 -5.91 -12.35 2.68
C GLU A 51 -5.10 -13.39 1.90
N LEU A 52 -4.98 -13.21 0.58
CA LEU A 52 -4.16 -14.09 -0.26
C LEU A 52 -2.67 -14.01 0.11
N ILE A 53 -2.16 -12.80 0.40
CA ILE A 53 -0.77 -12.58 0.79
C ILE A 53 -0.50 -13.17 2.18
N VAL A 54 -1.44 -13.02 3.11
CA VAL A 54 -1.33 -13.54 4.49
C VAL A 54 -1.37 -15.06 4.53
N LYS A 55 -2.01 -15.71 3.55
CA LYS A 55 -2.04 -17.18 3.43
C LYS A 55 -0.79 -17.75 2.75
N LEU A 56 0.12 -16.91 2.23
CA LEU A 56 1.35 -17.40 1.61
C LEU A 56 2.24 -18.10 2.65
N PRO A 57 2.80 -19.27 2.32
CA PRO A 57 3.78 -19.94 3.17
C PRO A 57 5.11 -19.16 3.16
N SER A 58 5.95 -19.41 4.17
CA SER A 58 7.31 -18.86 4.22
C SER A 58 8.08 -19.25 2.94
N PRO A 59 8.66 -18.28 2.22
CA PRO A 59 9.44 -18.55 1.03
C PRO A 59 10.65 -19.46 1.30
N THR A 60 10.83 -20.48 0.47
CA THR A 60 11.99 -21.38 0.52
C THR A 60 13.04 -21.08 -0.56
N THR A 61 12.81 -20.05 -1.38
CA THR A 61 13.69 -19.67 -2.49
C THR A 61 13.82 -18.16 -2.61
N VAL A 62 14.94 -17.69 -3.17
CA VAL A 62 15.17 -16.27 -3.52
C VAL A 62 14.04 -15.72 -4.40
N LYS A 63 13.53 -16.52 -5.35
CA LYS A 63 12.40 -16.15 -6.20
C LYS A 63 11.12 -15.92 -5.38
N GLY A 64 10.83 -16.82 -4.44
CA GLY A 64 9.68 -16.67 -3.53
C GLY A 64 9.78 -15.42 -2.67
N VAL A 65 10.98 -15.10 -2.16
CA VAL A 65 11.22 -13.88 -1.38
C VAL A 65 10.96 -12.63 -2.22
N ARG A 66 11.48 -12.60 -3.46
CA ARG A 66 11.25 -11.49 -4.38
C ARG A 66 9.77 -11.31 -4.71
N GLN A 67 9.04 -12.41 -4.90
CA GLN A 67 7.60 -12.38 -5.14
C GLN A 67 6.84 -11.80 -3.94
N PHE A 68 7.11 -12.30 -2.73
CA PHE A 68 6.48 -11.81 -1.51
C PHE A 68 6.74 -10.30 -1.30
N LEU A 69 8.00 -9.87 -1.43
CA LEU A 69 8.36 -8.45 -1.31
C LEU A 69 7.72 -7.58 -2.40
N GLY A 70 7.49 -8.11 -3.60
CA GLY A 70 6.71 -7.43 -4.63
C GLY A 70 5.25 -7.21 -4.20
N HIS A 71 4.61 -8.23 -3.63
CA HIS A 71 3.25 -8.13 -3.10
C HIS A 71 3.14 -7.19 -1.91
N ALA A 72 4.01 -7.34 -0.90
CA ALA A 72 4.02 -6.49 0.28
C ALA A 72 4.43 -5.04 -0.06
N GLY A 73 5.36 -4.88 -0.99
CA GLY A 73 5.86 -3.58 -1.46
C GLY A 73 4.80 -2.72 -2.13
N PHE A 74 3.79 -3.31 -2.77
CA PHE A 74 2.64 -2.58 -3.31
C PHE A 74 1.89 -1.79 -2.22
N TYR A 75 1.84 -2.33 -1.00
CA TYR A 75 1.18 -1.74 0.16
C TYR A 75 2.13 -1.02 1.12
N ARG A 76 3.40 -0.80 0.73
CA ARG A 76 4.41 -0.14 1.59
C ARG A 76 3.95 1.19 2.19
N ARG A 77 3.07 1.93 1.50
CA ARG A 77 2.57 3.25 1.92
C ARG A 77 1.70 3.22 3.18
N PHE A 78 1.24 2.03 3.56
CA PHE A 78 0.43 1.78 4.74
C PHE A 78 1.26 1.25 5.92
N ILE A 79 2.52 0.87 5.68
CA ILE A 79 3.37 0.19 6.65
C ILE A 79 4.48 1.14 7.09
N LYS A 80 4.41 1.58 8.35
CA LYS A 80 5.48 2.38 8.96
C LYS A 80 6.79 1.58 8.94
N ASP A 81 7.89 2.25 8.62
CA ASP A 81 9.24 1.66 8.65
C ASP A 81 9.40 0.39 7.76
N PHE A 82 8.62 0.28 6.66
CA PHE A 82 8.65 -0.89 5.77
C PHE A 82 10.07 -1.32 5.36
N SER A 83 10.96 -0.38 5.05
CA SER A 83 12.35 -0.69 4.67
C SER A 83 13.12 -1.40 5.78
N LYS A 84 12.91 -1.02 7.05
CA LYS A 84 13.54 -1.64 8.24
C LYS A 84 12.99 -3.06 8.43
N LEU A 85 11.67 -3.24 8.34
CA LEU A 85 11.00 -4.55 8.45
C LEU A 85 11.40 -5.50 7.32
N ALA A 86 11.45 -5.01 6.09
CA ALA A 86 11.79 -5.83 4.92
C ALA A 86 13.29 -6.12 4.77
N ARG A 87 14.14 -5.58 5.66
CA ARG A 87 15.61 -5.69 5.53
C ARG A 87 16.09 -7.15 5.57
N PRO A 88 15.75 -7.99 6.56
CA PRO A 88 16.25 -9.37 6.60
C PRO A 88 15.89 -10.16 5.34
N LEU A 89 14.69 -9.94 4.80
CA LEU A 89 14.25 -10.55 3.55
C LEU A 89 15.04 -10.05 2.34
N CYS A 90 15.50 -8.81 2.35
CA CYS A 90 16.27 -8.24 1.24
C CYS A 90 17.75 -8.60 1.28
N GLU A 91 18.29 -8.92 2.45
CA GLU A 91 19.63 -9.50 2.58
C GLU A 91 19.71 -10.85 1.84
N LEU A 92 18.61 -11.62 1.80
CA LEU A 92 18.49 -12.86 1.00
C LEU A 92 18.48 -12.63 -0.51
N LEU A 93 18.31 -11.39 -0.98
CA LEU A 93 18.29 -11.04 -2.40
C LEU A 93 19.65 -10.54 -2.91
N VAL A 94 20.63 -10.34 -2.02
CA VAL A 94 21.97 -9.87 -2.38
C VAL A 94 22.65 -10.91 -3.26
N LYS A 95 23.36 -10.44 -4.29
CA LYS A 95 24.09 -11.30 -5.22
C LYS A 95 25.09 -12.16 -4.44
N ASP A 96 25.16 -13.45 -4.77
CA ASP A 96 26.07 -14.44 -4.17
C ASP A 96 25.84 -14.72 -2.67
N ALA A 97 24.78 -14.18 -2.07
CA ALA A 97 24.39 -14.51 -0.70
C ALA A 97 23.85 -15.95 -0.62
N LYS A 98 24.27 -16.68 0.42
CA LYS A 98 23.67 -17.98 0.74
C LYS A 98 22.23 -17.77 1.20
N PHE A 99 21.30 -18.54 0.64
CA PHE A 99 19.92 -18.52 1.08
C PHE A 99 19.81 -19.24 2.43
N VAL A 100 19.73 -18.47 3.52
CA VAL A 100 19.53 -18.97 4.88
C VAL A 100 18.32 -18.27 5.47
N TRP A 101 17.20 -18.99 5.56
CA TRP A 101 16.00 -18.49 6.21
C TRP A 101 16.14 -18.63 7.72
N ASP A 102 16.58 -17.56 8.39
CA ASP A 102 16.77 -17.51 9.84
C ASP A 102 15.53 -16.94 10.59
N ASP A 103 15.60 -16.92 11.92
CA ASP A 103 14.51 -16.38 12.75
C ASP A 103 14.25 -14.88 12.52
N ARG A 104 15.21 -14.14 11.97
CA ARG A 104 15.01 -12.72 11.63
C ARG A 104 14.17 -12.61 10.36
N CYS A 105 14.41 -13.47 9.37
CA CYS A 105 13.60 -13.59 8.16
C CYS A 105 12.17 -14.01 8.50
N GLN A 106 12.00 -15.03 9.34
CA GLN A 106 10.67 -15.50 9.74
C GLN A 106 9.89 -14.42 10.49
N ARG A 107 10.51 -13.72 11.45
CA ARG A 107 9.87 -12.61 12.16
C ARG A 107 9.46 -11.48 11.21
N SER A 108 10.38 -11.07 10.33
CA SER A 108 10.10 -10.01 9.34
C SER A 108 8.95 -10.37 8.41
N PHE A 109 8.87 -11.63 7.99
CA PHE A 109 7.80 -12.15 7.15
C PHE A 109 6.43 -12.08 7.85
N GLU A 110 6.35 -12.56 9.10
CA GLU A 110 5.10 -12.53 9.85
C GLU A 110 4.69 -11.11 10.29
N GLU A 111 5.64 -10.25 10.67
CA GLU A 111 5.36 -8.85 10.99
C GLU A 111 4.82 -8.11 9.76
N LEU A 112 5.42 -8.28 8.59
CA LEU A 112 4.90 -7.68 7.35
C LEU A 112 3.49 -8.17 7.03
N LYS A 113 3.18 -9.45 7.24
CA LYS A 113 1.83 -10.00 7.07
C LYS A 113 0.84 -9.40 8.06
N LEU A 114 1.24 -9.24 9.32
CA LEU A 114 0.43 -8.58 10.35
C LEU A 114 0.15 -7.12 10.00
N PHE A 115 1.15 -6.35 9.61
CA PHE A 115 0.95 -4.95 9.21
C PHE A 115 0.06 -4.79 7.99
N LEU A 116 0.01 -5.78 7.09
CA LEU A 116 -0.93 -5.77 5.97
C LEU A 116 -2.38 -5.98 6.42
N THR A 117 -2.63 -6.75 7.49
CA THR A 117 -4.00 -6.97 8.02
C THR A 117 -4.46 -5.83 8.92
N THR A 118 -3.54 -5.19 9.63
CA THR A 118 -3.82 -4.04 10.51
C THR A 118 -3.51 -2.70 9.82
N ALA A 119 -3.31 -2.70 8.50
CA ALA A 119 -2.94 -1.51 7.74
C ALA A 119 -3.94 -0.38 7.99
N PRO A 120 -3.49 0.82 8.39
CA PRO A 120 -4.38 1.93 8.68
C PRO A 120 -5.05 2.45 7.41
N ILE A 121 -6.22 3.07 7.57
CA ILE A 121 -6.84 3.88 6.52
C ILE A 121 -5.92 5.08 6.28
N VAL A 122 -5.41 5.22 5.06
CA VAL A 122 -4.68 6.41 4.66
C VAL A 122 -5.69 7.46 4.27
N ARG A 123 -5.75 8.55 5.04
CA ARG A 123 -6.70 9.63 4.79
C ARG A 123 -6.27 10.44 3.56
N ALA A 124 -7.23 10.84 2.75
CA ALA A 124 -6.98 11.76 1.65
C ALA A 124 -6.44 13.11 2.17
N PRO A 125 -5.53 13.77 1.45
CA PRO A 125 -5.04 15.09 1.85
C PRO A 125 -6.17 16.11 1.81
N ASN A 126 -6.23 16.95 2.84
CA ASN A 126 -7.05 18.15 2.85
C ASN A 126 -6.20 19.32 2.36
N TRP A 127 -6.43 19.79 1.14
CA TRP A 127 -5.64 20.87 0.54
C TRP A 127 -5.76 22.23 1.23
N GLN A 128 -6.69 22.39 2.18
CA GLN A 128 -6.79 23.60 3.01
C GLN A 128 -5.92 23.55 4.27
N LEU A 129 -5.36 22.40 4.63
CA LEU A 129 -4.53 22.22 5.83
C LEU A 129 -3.03 22.17 5.47
N PRO A 130 -2.13 22.69 6.32
CA PRO A 130 -0.69 22.59 6.10
C PRO A 130 -0.23 21.13 6.17
N PHE A 131 0.69 20.75 5.29
CA PHE A 131 1.33 19.44 5.32
C PHE A 131 2.44 19.42 6.37
N GLU A 132 2.54 18.30 7.11
CA GLU A 132 3.63 18.00 8.03
C GLU A 132 4.42 16.80 7.51
N VAL A 133 5.74 16.90 7.56
CA VAL A 133 6.64 15.80 7.24
C VAL A 133 7.47 15.47 8.48
N MET A 134 7.32 14.25 8.98
CA MET A 134 8.15 13.71 10.05
C MET A 134 9.15 12.73 9.45
N CYS A 135 10.43 12.90 9.70
CA CYS A 135 11.49 12.04 9.17
C CYS A 135 12.32 11.44 10.29
N ASP A 136 12.74 10.20 10.10
CA ASP A 136 13.74 9.52 10.92
C ASP A 136 14.75 8.82 9.98
N ALA A 137 16.01 8.79 10.38
CA ALA A 137 17.07 8.17 9.60
C ALA A 137 17.96 7.31 10.51
N SER A 138 18.41 6.20 9.95
CA SER A 138 19.39 5.29 10.55
C SER A 138 20.45 4.98 9.50
N ASP A 139 21.53 4.33 9.92
CA ASP A 139 22.65 3.94 9.03
C ASP A 139 22.23 3.09 7.82
N PHE A 140 21.02 2.54 7.82
CA PHE A 140 20.55 1.58 6.82
C PHE A 140 19.21 1.92 6.17
N ALA A 141 18.50 2.94 6.67
CA ALA A 141 17.17 3.28 6.18
C ALA A 141 16.75 4.69 6.58
N ILE A 142 15.99 5.33 5.70
CA ILE A 142 15.27 6.58 5.93
C ILE A 142 13.78 6.27 5.96
N GLY A 143 13.09 6.70 7.00
CA GLY A 143 11.64 6.70 7.14
C GLY A 143 11.10 8.11 7.11
N ALA A 144 9.96 8.31 6.46
CA ALA A 144 9.22 9.57 6.52
C ALA A 144 7.71 9.31 6.58
N VAL A 145 7.00 10.21 7.27
CA VAL A 145 5.55 10.24 7.37
C VAL A 145 5.08 11.58 6.84
N LEU A 146 4.28 11.56 5.78
CA LEU A 146 3.50 12.71 5.36
C LEU A 146 2.17 12.67 6.12
N GLY A 147 1.84 13.75 6.82
CA GLY A 147 0.62 13.89 7.58
C GLY A 147 0.08 15.31 7.55
N GLN A 148 -1.05 15.50 8.21
CA GLN A 148 -1.70 16.78 8.44
C GLN A 148 -2.31 16.78 9.84
N ARG A 149 -2.69 17.96 10.35
CA ARG A 149 -3.42 18.11 11.61
C ARG A 149 -4.81 18.67 11.36
N GLU A 150 -5.81 18.02 11.94
CA GLU A 150 -7.17 18.52 12.01
C GLU A 150 -7.55 18.61 13.49
N ASP A 151 -8.02 19.78 13.95
CA ASP A 151 -8.32 20.06 15.36
C ASP A 151 -7.16 19.72 16.32
N GLY A 152 -5.92 19.98 15.88
CA GLY A 152 -4.70 19.68 16.62
C GLY A 152 -4.28 18.21 16.63
N LYS A 153 -5.13 17.30 16.13
CA LYS A 153 -4.85 15.85 16.07
C LYS A 153 -4.15 15.48 14.76
N PRO A 154 -2.97 14.83 14.79
CA PRO A 154 -2.28 14.41 13.58
C PRO A 154 -2.96 13.19 12.94
N TYR A 155 -2.96 13.14 11.62
CA TYR A 155 -3.30 11.94 10.85
C TYR A 155 -2.33 11.73 9.69
N VAL A 156 -2.23 10.47 9.24
CA VAL A 156 -1.25 10.05 8.22
C VAL A 156 -1.89 10.00 6.83
N ILE A 157 -1.16 10.54 5.86
CA ILE A 157 -1.47 10.53 4.43
C ILE A 157 -0.54 9.58 3.67
N TYR A 158 0.70 9.41 4.11
CA TYR A 158 1.63 8.52 3.41
C TYR A 158 2.82 8.12 4.28
N TYR A 159 3.12 6.83 4.33
CA TYR A 159 4.43 6.35 4.80
C TYR A 159 5.40 6.20 3.63
N ALA A 160 6.51 6.92 3.70
CA ALA A 160 7.64 6.75 2.80
C ALA A 160 8.76 6.03 3.54
N ALA A 161 9.39 5.06 2.89
CA ALA A 161 10.59 4.42 3.38
C ALA A 161 11.55 4.20 2.21
N LYS A 162 12.83 4.48 2.44
CA LYS A 162 13.91 4.27 1.48
C LYS A 162 15.10 3.62 2.18
N ARG A 163 15.86 2.82 1.45
CA ARG A 163 17.17 2.32 1.87
C ARG A 163 18.24 3.27 1.39
#